data_AF-A0A1F7RXX0-F1
#
_entry.id   AF-A0A1F7RXX0-F1
#
_cell.length_a   1.000
_cell.length_b   1.000
_cell.length_c   1.000
_cell.angle_alpha   90.00
_cell.angle_beta   90.00
_cell.angle_gamma   90.00
#
_symmetry.space_group_name_H-M   'P 1'
#
loop_
_entity.id
_entity.type
_entity.pdbx_description
1 polymer ?
#
loop_
_entity_poly.entity_id
_entity_poly.type
_entity_poly.pdbx_seq_one_letter_code
_entity_poly.pdbx_strand_id
1 'polypeptide(L)'
;MRSKKMYRLINLIVLLGFFLISLLVTRIYAENSSDNSMFYDTLSSYGQWVDMPDYGSVFIPNDLPGSWQPYTNGYWIYSYYGWFWSSYFEWGDICFHYGRWFYSAPWGWYWIPGGTWGPAWVSWYYVGDYIGWMPLPPDNFFGNSDNGFQSGFQYWVFVPVSNFTDPDMKNDIVSTESIKLKMQATDSADSLPKYGDKVLSTPPKVSFVQKAINKEIIPYQIKKESVPVPPSLKITGTTLHVFYPGLSMKNAVPTPTYIAPITSSTENETTKKEEKPKSGIKSKQKK
;
A
#
# COMPACT_ATOMS: atom_id res chain seq x y z
N MET A 1 -14.45 56.19 19.98
CA MET A 1 -15.37 55.68 18.93
C MET A 1 -14.71 54.75 17.90
N ARG A 2 -13.37 54.79 17.70
CA ARG A 2 -12.63 53.94 16.74
C ARG A 2 -12.50 52.45 17.14
N SER A 3 -12.41 52.12 18.42
CA SER A 3 -12.20 50.74 18.90
C SER A 3 -13.41 49.82 18.66
N LYS A 4 -14.64 50.28 18.93
CA LYS A 4 -15.87 49.47 18.72
C LYS A 4 -16.10 49.06 17.27
N LYS A 5 -15.71 49.90 16.29
CA LYS A 5 -15.77 49.55 14.85
C LYS A 5 -14.73 48.49 14.49
N MET A 6 -13.54 48.56 15.09
CA MET A 6 -12.47 47.59 14.90
C MET A 6 -12.82 46.21 15.48
N TYR A 7 -13.40 46.14 16.68
CA TYR A 7 -13.91 44.87 17.25
C TYR A 7 -15.05 44.26 16.42
N ARG A 8 -15.95 45.08 15.88
CA ARG A 8 -17.02 44.61 14.97
C ARG A 8 -16.45 44.04 13.67
N LEU A 9 -15.42 44.66 13.11
CA LEU A 9 -14.76 44.17 11.90
C LEU A 9 -14.02 42.85 12.14
N ILE A 10 -13.31 42.74 13.28
CA ILE A 10 -12.62 41.50 13.67
C ILE A 10 -13.62 40.37 13.88
N ASN A 11 -14.72 40.60 14.61
CA ASN A 11 -15.76 39.59 14.81
C ASN A 11 -16.41 39.14 13.49
N LEU A 12 -16.61 40.07 12.54
CA LEU A 12 -17.16 39.73 11.23
C LEU A 12 -16.20 38.85 10.42
N ILE A 13 -14.90 39.15 10.45
CA ILE A 13 -13.87 38.34 9.77
C ILE A 13 -13.78 36.95 10.39
N VAL A 14 -13.82 36.86 11.73
CA VAL A 14 -13.81 35.57 12.43
C VAL A 14 -15.04 34.73 12.09
N LEU A 15 -16.24 35.33 12.13
CA LEU A 15 -17.49 34.64 11.75
C LEU A 15 -17.51 34.21 10.28
N LEU A 16 -17.01 35.05 9.38
CA LEU A 16 -16.86 34.70 7.97
C LEU A 16 -15.85 33.55 7.80
N GLY A 17 -14.76 33.55 8.56
CA GLY A 17 -13.78 32.47 8.60
C GLY A 17 -14.40 31.15 9.06
N PHE A 18 -15.16 31.16 10.16
CA PHE A 18 -15.89 29.97 10.63
C PHE A 18 -16.92 29.48 9.63
N PHE A 19 -17.65 30.38 8.97
CA PHE A 19 -18.63 30.02 7.95
C PHE A 19 -17.97 29.40 6.72
N LEU A 20 -16.86 29.96 6.24
CA LEU A 20 -16.08 29.40 5.13
C LEU A 20 -15.47 28.04 5.48
N ILE A 21 -14.96 27.87 6.71
CA ILE A 21 -14.47 26.58 7.21
C ILE A 21 -15.62 25.57 7.29
N SER A 22 -16.79 25.97 7.80
CA SER A 22 -17.97 25.11 7.84
C SER A 22 -18.39 24.66 6.44
N LEU A 23 -18.44 25.57 5.46
CA LEU A 23 -18.76 25.25 4.08
C LEU A 23 -17.73 24.28 3.45
N LEU A 24 -16.45 24.49 3.75
CA LEU A 24 -15.37 23.61 3.30
C LEU A 24 -15.54 22.20 3.89
N VAL A 25 -15.79 22.11 5.20
CA VAL A 25 -16.02 20.85 5.91
C VAL A 25 -17.27 20.13 5.37
N THR A 26 -18.38 20.85 5.18
CA THR A 26 -19.61 20.26 4.61
C THR A 26 -19.40 19.73 3.19
N ARG A 27 -18.64 20.43 2.34
CA ARG A 27 -18.29 19.93 1.00
C ARG A 27 -17.47 18.64 1.06
N ILE A 28 -16.47 18.58 1.93
CA ILE A 28 -15.61 17.38 2.11
C ILE A 28 -16.46 16.18 2.58
N TYR A 29 -17.38 16.39 3.52
CA TYR A 29 -18.28 15.32 3.97
C TYR A 29 -19.21 14.83 2.86
N ALA A 30 -19.79 15.75 2.09
CA ALA A 30 -20.69 15.40 0.98
C ALA A 30 -19.97 14.58 -0.10
N GLU A 31 -18.77 14.99 -0.51
CA GLU A 31 -17.93 14.30 -1.50
C GLU A 31 -17.58 12.87 -1.05
N ASN A 32 -17.01 12.71 0.14
CA ASN A 32 -16.69 11.39 0.68
C ASN A 32 -17.93 10.49 0.87
N SER A 33 -19.09 11.07 1.21
CA SER A 33 -20.33 10.31 1.36
C SER A 33 -20.89 9.84 0.02
N SER A 34 -20.77 10.65 -1.04
CA SER A 34 -21.22 10.27 -2.39
C SER A 34 -20.32 9.19 -3.00
N ASP A 35 -19.01 9.26 -2.80
CA ASP A 35 -18.07 8.26 -3.34
C ASP A 35 -18.26 6.91 -2.65
N ASN A 36 -18.42 6.92 -1.33
CA ASN A 36 -18.73 5.70 -0.58
C ASN A 36 -20.07 5.10 -1.03
N SER A 37 -21.13 5.91 -1.16
CA SER A 37 -22.44 5.43 -1.66
C SER A 37 -22.32 4.74 -3.01
N MET A 38 -21.57 5.33 -3.94
CA MET A 38 -21.35 4.74 -5.26
C MET A 38 -20.59 3.41 -5.18
N PHE A 39 -19.61 3.26 -4.29
CA PHE A 39 -18.94 1.97 -4.07
C PHE A 39 -19.93 0.93 -3.54
N TYR A 40 -20.78 1.26 -2.56
CA TYR A 40 -21.80 0.35 -2.05
C TYR A 40 -22.72 -0.14 -3.17
N ASP A 41 -23.26 0.78 -3.95
CA ASP A 41 -24.19 0.49 -5.03
C ASP A 41 -23.53 -0.37 -6.12
N THR A 42 -22.35 0.03 -6.59
CA THR A 42 -21.63 -0.67 -7.67
C THR A 42 -21.20 -2.07 -7.28
N LEU A 43 -20.76 -2.25 -6.03
CA LEU A 43 -20.24 -3.54 -5.55
C LEU A 43 -21.33 -4.50 -5.08
N SER A 44 -22.55 -4.02 -4.82
CA SER A 44 -23.65 -4.83 -4.26
C SER A 44 -24.00 -6.08 -5.06
N SER A 45 -23.77 -6.08 -6.38
CA SER A 45 -24.02 -7.26 -7.24
C SER A 45 -22.88 -8.27 -7.27
N TYR A 46 -21.73 -7.96 -6.68
CA TYR A 46 -20.50 -8.76 -6.79
C TYR A 46 -20.05 -9.40 -5.47
N GLY A 47 -20.75 -9.12 -4.39
CA GLY A 47 -20.34 -9.52 -3.05
C GLY A 47 -21.31 -9.08 -1.98
N GLN A 48 -20.86 -9.12 -0.74
CA GLN A 48 -21.64 -8.71 0.43
C GLN A 48 -20.90 -7.63 1.20
N TRP A 49 -21.67 -6.68 1.72
CA TRP A 49 -21.19 -5.70 2.68
C TRP A 49 -21.44 -6.20 4.09
N VAL A 50 -20.40 -6.21 4.92
CA VAL A 50 -20.42 -6.72 6.29
C VAL A 50 -19.82 -5.67 7.21
N ASP A 51 -20.53 -5.32 8.28
CA ASP A 51 -20.01 -4.41 9.28
C ASP A 51 -19.10 -5.16 10.25
N MET A 52 -17.83 -4.77 10.28
CA MET A 52 -16.81 -5.29 11.19
C MET A 52 -16.49 -4.24 12.27
N PRO A 53 -16.42 -4.62 13.57
CA PRO A 53 -16.20 -3.67 14.66
C PRO A 53 -14.96 -2.77 14.49
N ASP A 54 -13.87 -3.31 13.95
CA ASP A 54 -12.60 -2.60 13.84
C ASP A 54 -12.43 -1.82 12.52
N TYR A 55 -13.29 -2.06 11.52
CA TYR A 55 -13.09 -1.55 10.14
C TYR A 55 -14.32 -0.86 9.54
N GLY A 56 -15.48 -0.91 10.22
CA GLY A 56 -16.74 -0.48 9.64
C GLY A 56 -17.21 -1.44 8.54
N SER A 57 -17.90 -0.92 7.53
CA SER A 57 -18.40 -1.75 6.44
C SER A 57 -17.29 -2.18 5.50
N VAL A 58 -17.12 -3.49 5.36
CA VAL A 58 -16.15 -4.11 4.45
C VAL A 58 -16.87 -4.91 3.38
N PHE A 59 -16.23 -5.06 2.23
CA PHE A 59 -16.76 -5.81 1.10
C PHE A 59 -16.11 -7.19 0.99
N ILE A 60 -16.92 -8.24 0.90
CA ILE A 60 -16.50 -9.62 0.67
C ILE A 60 -17.01 -10.03 -0.71
N PRO A 61 -16.14 -10.27 -1.72
CA PRO A 61 -16.58 -10.75 -3.01
C PRO A 61 -17.17 -12.16 -2.92
N ASN A 62 -18.20 -12.43 -3.72
CA ASN A 62 -18.78 -13.76 -3.84
C ASN A 62 -18.13 -14.57 -4.97
N ASP A 63 -18.42 -15.87 -5.01
CA ASP A 63 -18.08 -16.77 -6.14
C ASP A 63 -16.58 -16.89 -6.44
N LEU A 64 -15.72 -16.69 -5.44
CA LEU A 64 -14.27 -16.89 -5.54
C LEU A 64 -13.86 -18.23 -4.90
N PRO A 65 -12.91 -18.97 -5.50
CA PRO A 65 -12.40 -20.20 -4.89
C PRO A 65 -11.66 -19.87 -3.59
N GLY A 66 -11.66 -20.80 -2.62
CA GLY A 66 -10.98 -20.57 -1.33
C GLY A 66 -9.46 -20.36 -1.40
N SER A 67 -8.84 -20.75 -2.52
CA SER A 67 -7.43 -20.47 -2.83
C SER A 67 -7.19 -19.09 -3.45
N TRP A 68 -8.26 -18.34 -3.74
CA TRP A 68 -8.15 -17.01 -4.31
C TRP A 68 -7.52 -16.03 -3.32
N GLN A 69 -6.70 -15.13 -3.86
CA GLN A 69 -6.18 -14.00 -3.12
C GLN A 69 -6.14 -12.75 -4.03
N PRO A 70 -6.21 -11.54 -3.45
CA PRO A 70 -6.11 -10.30 -4.19
C PRO A 70 -4.83 -10.24 -5.02
N TYR A 71 -4.89 -9.54 -6.16
CA TYR A 71 -3.76 -9.39 -7.08
C TYR A 71 -3.24 -10.72 -7.68
N THR A 72 -4.13 -11.67 -8.01
CA THR A 72 -3.77 -12.91 -8.76
C THR A 72 -4.55 -13.12 -10.05
N ASN A 73 -5.75 -12.56 -10.17
CA ASN A 73 -6.56 -12.64 -11.38
C ASN A 73 -6.53 -11.30 -12.14
N GLY A 74 -5.48 -11.12 -12.92
CA GLY A 74 -5.12 -9.89 -13.60
C GLY A 74 -3.65 -9.93 -14.01
N TYR A 75 -3.10 -8.77 -14.34
CA TYR A 75 -1.71 -8.64 -14.77
C TYR A 75 -1.16 -7.23 -14.48
N TRP A 76 0.16 -7.11 -14.41
CA TRP A 76 0.85 -5.84 -14.18
C TRP A 76 1.11 -5.10 -15.49
N ILE A 77 0.71 -3.83 -15.53
CA ILE A 77 0.95 -2.90 -16.64
C ILE A 77 1.80 -1.75 -16.12
N TYR A 78 2.78 -1.30 -16.90
CA TYR A 78 3.48 -0.07 -16.57
C TYR A 78 2.79 1.16 -17.16
N SER A 79 2.54 2.16 -16.34
CA SER A 79 1.90 3.43 -16.72
C SER A 79 2.72 4.62 -16.24
N TYR A 80 2.34 5.83 -16.62
CA TYR A 80 2.93 7.06 -16.06
C TYR A 80 2.69 7.25 -14.55
N TYR A 81 1.85 6.41 -13.92
CA TYR A 81 1.66 6.37 -12.46
C TYR A 81 2.39 5.21 -11.78
N GLY A 82 3.19 4.44 -12.54
CA GLY A 82 3.93 3.27 -12.07
C GLY A 82 3.26 1.95 -12.48
N TRP A 83 3.59 0.87 -11.75
CA TRP A 83 2.98 -0.43 -11.95
C TRP A 83 1.52 -0.41 -11.51
N PHE A 84 0.65 -0.61 -12.49
CA PHE A 84 -0.80 -0.66 -12.37
C PHE A 84 -1.26 -2.11 -12.40
N TRP A 85 -2.11 -2.49 -11.46
CA TRP A 85 -2.77 -3.78 -11.47
C TRP A 85 -4.00 -3.75 -12.37
N SER A 86 -3.96 -4.46 -13.49
CA SER A 86 -5.12 -4.63 -14.36
C SER A 86 -5.87 -5.90 -14.02
N SER A 87 -6.95 -5.79 -13.24
CA SER A 87 -7.77 -6.93 -12.87
C SER A 87 -8.69 -7.42 -13.99
N TYR A 88 -8.97 -8.72 -14.00
CA TYR A 88 -10.02 -9.33 -14.82
C TYR A 88 -11.42 -9.30 -14.19
N PHE A 89 -11.57 -8.76 -12.98
CA PHE A 89 -12.88 -8.60 -12.35
C PHE A 89 -13.53 -7.28 -12.75
N GLU A 90 -14.84 -7.31 -13.03
CA GLU A 90 -15.64 -6.11 -13.35
C GLU A 90 -15.63 -5.07 -12.21
N TRP A 91 -15.54 -5.54 -10.97
CA TRP A 91 -15.43 -4.70 -9.78
C TRP A 91 -13.99 -4.26 -9.45
N GLY A 92 -12.99 -4.72 -10.23
CA GLY A 92 -11.57 -4.56 -9.93
C GLY A 92 -11.11 -3.11 -9.90
N ASP A 93 -11.75 -2.25 -10.71
CA ASP A 93 -11.46 -0.81 -10.77
C ASP A 93 -11.67 -0.08 -9.45
N ILE A 94 -12.51 -0.64 -8.57
CA ILE A 94 -12.76 -0.12 -7.24
C ILE A 94 -11.83 -0.81 -6.25
N CYS A 95 -11.95 -2.13 -6.10
CA CYS A 95 -11.34 -2.84 -4.98
C CYS A 95 -9.81 -2.96 -5.06
N PHE A 96 -9.19 -2.81 -6.23
CA PHE A 96 -7.71 -2.83 -6.35
C PHE A 96 -7.07 -1.44 -6.31
N HIS A 97 -7.88 -0.37 -6.34
CA HIS A 97 -7.35 1.00 -6.48
C HIS A 97 -7.80 1.97 -5.39
N TYR A 98 -8.91 1.71 -4.69
CA TYR A 98 -9.50 2.62 -3.70
C TYR A 98 -9.61 2.00 -2.30
N GLY A 99 -8.64 1.21 -1.85
CA GLY A 99 -8.75 0.62 -0.51
C GLY A 99 -7.63 -0.34 -0.14
N ARG A 100 -7.91 -1.19 0.84
CA ARG A 100 -6.96 -2.18 1.37
C ARG A 100 -7.61 -3.55 1.42
N TRP A 101 -6.82 -4.57 1.18
CA TRP A 101 -7.25 -5.96 1.37
C TRP A 101 -6.69 -6.47 2.69
N PHE A 102 -7.54 -7.18 3.42
CA PHE A 102 -7.15 -7.85 4.65
C PHE A 102 -7.70 -9.27 4.66
N TYR A 103 -6.97 -10.16 5.32
CA TYR A 103 -7.35 -11.55 5.47
C TYR A 103 -7.65 -11.84 6.93
N SER A 104 -8.74 -12.55 7.20
CA SER A 104 -8.98 -13.15 8.51
C SER A 104 -9.50 -14.57 8.34
N ALA A 105 -9.07 -15.50 9.20
CA ALA A 105 -9.48 -16.90 9.10
C ALA A 105 -11.01 -17.11 9.06
N PRO A 106 -11.84 -16.37 9.83
CA PRO A 106 -13.29 -16.56 9.80
C PRO A 106 -13.97 -16.03 8.52
N TRP A 107 -13.38 -15.04 7.84
CA TRP A 107 -14.04 -14.31 6.74
C TRP A 107 -13.32 -14.41 5.39
N GLY A 108 -12.13 -15.00 5.34
CA GLY A 108 -11.27 -14.97 4.16
C GLY A 108 -10.75 -13.57 3.87
N TRP A 109 -10.56 -13.28 2.57
CA TRP A 109 -10.16 -11.96 2.09
C TRP A 109 -11.35 -11.01 2.00
N TYR A 110 -11.21 -9.83 2.60
CA TYR A 110 -12.19 -8.75 2.52
C TYR A 110 -11.50 -7.44 2.20
N TRP A 111 -12.25 -6.55 1.56
CA TRP A 111 -11.81 -5.25 1.12
C TRP A 111 -12.36 -4.14 2.01
N ILE A 112 -11.48 -3.26 2.45
CA ILE A 112 -11.79 -2.09 3.28
C ILE A 112 -11.72 -0.86 2.37
N PRO A 113 -12.84 -0.12 2.20
CA PRO A 113 -12.87 1.07 1.36
C PRO A 113 -11.91 2.16 1.83
N GLY A 114 -11.40 2.92 0.88
CA GLY A 114 -10.58 4.11 1.09
C GLY A 114 -10.86 5.18 0.04
N GLY A 115 -10.71 6.45 0.41
CA GLY A 115 -10.97 7.58 -0.50
C GLY A 115 -9.81 7.93 -1.45
N THR A 116 -8.73 7.16 -1.44
CA THR A 116 -7.49 7.50 -2.16
C THR A 116 -7.20 6.49 -3.25
N TRP A 117 -7.05 6.98 -4.48
CA TRP A 117 -6.65 6.17 -5.62
C TRP A 117 -5.15 5.85 -5.60
N GLY A 118 -4.81 4.62 -5.99
CA GLY A 118 -3.44 4.21 -6.33
C GLY A 118 -3.45 3.19 -7.48
N PRO A 119 -2.35 3.07 -8.24
CA PRO A 119 -2.27 2.12 -9.34
C PRO A 119 -2.29 0.65 -8.86
N ALA A 120 -1.92 0.41 -7.60
CA ALA A 120 -2.17 -0.79 -6.82
C ALA A 120 -1.81 -0.49 -5.36
N TRP A 121 -2.31 -1.26 -4.40
CA TRP A 121 -1.92 -1.16 -2.99
C TRP A 121 -1.23 -2.46 -2.56
N VAL A 122 0.05 -2.59 -2.90
CA VAL A 122 0.87 -3.78 -2.60
C VAL A 122 2.24 -3.43 -2.02
N SER A 123 2.78 -4.32 -1.19
CA SER A 123 4.20 -4.40 -0.88
C SER A 123 4.90 -5.22 -1.95
N TRP A 124 6.19 -4.93 -2.19
CA TRP A 124 7.02 -5.61 -3.17
C TRP A 124 8.13 -6.43 -2.48
N TYR A 125 8.50 -7.56 -3.08
CA TYR A 125 9.59 -8.43 -2.64
C TYR A 125 10.34 -8.97 -3.86
N TYR A 126 11.64 -9.19 -3.72
CA TYR A 126 12.50 -9.68 -4.79
C TYR A 126 13.34 -10.84 -4.27
N VAL A 127 13.36 -11.94 -5.01
CA VAL A 127 14.09 -13.13 -4.60
C VAL A 127 14.55 -13.92 -5.81
N GLY A 128 15.87 -13.98 -6.02
CA GLY A 128 16.44 -14.54 -7.23
C GLY A 128 15.81 -13.93 -8.48
N ASP A 129 15.20 -14.77 -9.31
CA ASP A 129 14.55 -14.38 -10.57
C ASP A 129 13.03 -14.22 -10.44
N TYR A 130 12.54 -13.92 -9.22
CA TYR A 130 11.12 -13.75 -8.94
C TYR A 130 10.82 -12.34 -8.44
N ILE A 131 9.69 -11.81 -8.88
CA ILE A 131 9.04 -10.65 -8.28
C ILE A 131 7.88 -11.16 -7.46
N GLY A 132 7.80 -10.69 -6.22
CA GLY A 132 6.67 -10.93 -5.35
C GLY A 132 5.94 -9.66 -4.94
N TRP A 133 4.67 -9.82 -4.66
CA TRP A 133 3.84 -8.78 -4.08
C TRP A 133 2.86 -9.35 -3.05
N MET A 134 2.45 -8.48 -2.14
CA MET A 134 1.48 -8.77 -1.09
C MET A 134 0.52 -7.58 -0.99
N PRO A 135 -0.80 -7.78 -0.83
CA PRO A 135 -1.71 -6.67 -0.59
C PRO A 135 -1.28 -5.85 0.64
N LEU A 136 -1.30 -4.53 0.54
CA LEU A 136 -1.07 -3.66 1.68
C LEU A 136 -2.26 -3.80 2.64
N PRO A 137 -2.03 -4.09 3.93
CA PRO A 137 -3.08 -4.06 4.95
C PRO A 137 -3.54 -2.61 5.23
N PRO A 138 -4.56 -2.42 6.07
CA PRO A 138 -4.89 -1.12 6.64
C PRO A 138 -3.72 -0.45 7.35
N ASP A 139 -3.70 0.88 7.33
CA ASP A 139 -2.56 1.69 7.79
C ASP A 139 -2.18 1.40 9.27
N ASN A 140 -3.16 1.08 10.12
CA ASN A 140 -2.98 0.72 11.53
C ASN A 140 -2.34 -0.67 11.76
N PHE A 141 -2.16 -1.48 10.71
CA PHE A 141 -1.48 -2.78 10.78
C PHE A 141 -0.02 -2.71 10.35
N PHE A 142 0.46 -1.56 9.86
CA PHE A 142 1.85 -1.42 9.48
C PHE A 142 2.76 -1.22 10.69
N GLY A 143 3.82 -2.04 10.76
CA GLY A 143 4.87 -1.92 11.78
C GLY A 143 4.58 -2.64 13.09
N ASN A 144 3.39 -3.19 13.26
CA ASN A 144 3.08 -4.09 14.38
C ASN A 144 3.41 -5.54 14.00
N SER A 145 4.60 -5.99 14.40
CA SER A 145 5.02 -7.41 14.29
C SER A 145 4.03 -8.35 14.98
N ASP A 146 3.33 -7.85 16.00
CA ASP A 146 2.41 -8.60 16.85
C ASP A 146 1.09 -8.93 16.15
N ASN A 147 0.77 -8.22 15.05
CA ASN A 147 -0.49 -8.40 14.33
C ASN A 147 -0.43 -9.50 13.25
N GLY A 148 0.70 -10.19 13.09
CA GLY A 148 0.85 -11.39 12.25
C GLY A 148 0.74 -11.18 10.72
N PHE A 149 0.18 -10.06 10.25
CA PHE A 149 -0.05 -9.79 8.83
C PHE A 149 1.27 -9.55 8.07
N GLN A 150 2.28 -8.92 8.70
CA GLN A 150 3.58 -8.70 8.04
C GLN A 150 4.46 -9.96 8.00
N SER A 151 4.14 -10.97 8.81
CA SER A 151 5.02 -12.12 9.06
C SER A 151 4.61 -13.36 8.25
N GLY A 152 3.41 -13.35 7.65
CA GLY A 152 2.87 -14.49 6.93
C GLY A 152 3.31 -14.52 5.47
N PHE A 153 4.31 -15.34 5.14
CA PHE A 153 4.65 -15.63 3.73
C PHE A 153 3.45 -16.15 2.94
N GLN A 154 2.39 -16.66 3.58
CA GLN A 154 1.17 -17.09 2.91
C GLN A 154 0.41 -16.00 2.15
N TYR A 155 0.70 -14.70 2.38
CA TYR A 155 0.03 -13.59 1.70
C TYR A 155 0.82 -13.02 0.52
N TRP A 156 2.01 -13.57 0.27
CA TRP A 156 2.84 -13.18 -0.85
C TRP A 156 2.55 -14.03 -2.08
N VAL A 157 2.40 -13.36 -3.21
CA VAL A 157 2.34 -13.95 -4.55
C VAL A 157 3.69 -13.76 -5.20
N PHE A 158 4.17 -14.76 -5.93
CA PHE A 158 5.42 -14.65 -6.69
C PHE A 158 5.23 -15.16 -8.11
N VAL A 159 5.89 -14.51 -9.05
CA VAL A 159 6.01 -14.96 -10.45
C VAL A 159 7.46 -14.78 -10.92
N PRO A 160 7.92 -15.60 -11.88
CA PRO A 160 9.19 -15.34 -12.56
C PRO A 160 9.19 -13.93 -13.17
N VAL A 161 10.32 -13.22 -13.08
CA VAL A 161 10.45 -11.84 -13.61
C VAL A 161 10.14 -11.81 -15.12
N SER A 162 10.45 -12.90 -15.85
CA SER A 162 10.15 -13.06 -17.27
C SER A 162 8.65 -13.03 -17.61
N ASN A 163 7.79 -13.34 -16.64
CA ASN A 163 6.35 -13.47 -16.83
C ASN A 163 5.58 -12.38 -16.07
N PHE A 164 6.28 -11.44 -15.42
CA PHE A 164 5.69 -10.42 -14.55
C PHE A 164 4.64 -9.52 -15.23
N THR A 165 4.78 -9.30 -16.54
CA THR A 165 3.84 -8.51 -17.35
C THR A 165 3.01 -9.36 -18.30
N ASP A 166 3.00 -10.68 -18.12
CA ASP A 166 2.20 -11.59 -18.93
C ASP A 166 0.71 -11.47 -18.52
N PRO A 167 -0.22 -11.21 -19.46
CA PRO A 167 -1.65 -11.25 -19.19
C PRO A 167 -2.12 -12.57 -18.52
N ASP A 168 -1.44 -13.69 -18.77
CA ASP A 168 -1.75 -15.01 -18.21
C ASP A 168 -0.85 -15.40 -17.03
N MET A 169 -0.14 -14.44 -16.41
CA MET A 169 0.81 -14.70 -15.31
C MET A 169 0.23 -15.46 -14.10
N LYS A 170 -1.10 -15.53 -13.98
CA LYS A 170 -1.78 -16.35 -12.96
C LYS A 170 -1.35 -17.82 -13.01
N ASN A 171 -1.00 -18.32 -14.19
CA ASN A 171 -0.56 -19.70 -14.40
C ASN A 171 0.90 -19.92 -13.99
N ASP A 172 1.65 -18.83 -13.79
CA ASP A 172 3.06 -18.82 -13.40
C ASP A 172 3.27 -18.46 -11.93
N ILE A 173 2.18 -18.31 -11.17
CA ILE A 173 2.25 -18.06 -9.74
C ILE A 173 2.90 -19.27 -9.07
N VAL A 174 4.00 -19.01 -8.36
CA VAL A 174 4.72 -20.05 -7.60
C VAL A 174 4.34 -20.01 -6.13
N SER A 175 4.29 -21.18 -5.50
CA SER A 175 4.05 -21.27 -4.07
C SER A 175 5.25 -20.75 -3.29
N THR A 176 5.01 -20.11 -2.14
CA THR A 176 6.10 -19.66 -1.27
C THR A 176 6.99 -20.81 -0.78
N GLU A 177 6.43 -22.02 -0.62
CA GLU A 177 7.22 -23.21 -0.28
C GLU A 177 8.26 -23.54 -1.37
N SER A 178 7.92 -23.38 -2.65
CA SER A 178 8.82 -23.69 -3.77
C SER A 178 10.05 -22.77 -3.84
N ILE A 179 9.95 -21.54 -3.31
CA ILE A 179 11.02 -20.53 -3.32
C ILE A 179 11.57 -20.25 -1.91
N LYS A 180 11.10 -20.96 -0.89
CA LYS A 180 11.43 -20.75 0.52
C LYS A 180 12.93 -20.73 0.80
N LEU A 181 13.70 -21.64 0.22
CA LEU A 181 15.16 -21.67 0.38
C LEU A 181 15.80 -20.40 -0.21
N LYS A 182 15.29 -19.89 -1.33
CA LYS A 182 15.77 -18.62 -1.91
C LYS A 182 15.36 -17.44 -1.04
N MET A 183 14.17 -17.45 -0.45
CA MET A 183 13.70 -16.39 0.47
C MET A 183 14.55 -16.36 1.74
N GLN A 184 14.78 -17.52 2.38
CA GLN A 184 15.66 -17.65 3.55
C GLN A 184 17.09 -17.20 3.25
N ALA A 185 17.64 -17.58 2.09
CA ALA A 185 18.96 -17.12 1.67
C ALA A 185 18.99 -15.61 1.40
N THR A 186 17.91 -15.05 0.84
CA THR A 186 17.75 -13.62 0.57
C THR A 186 17.67 -12.81 1.86
N ASP A 187 16.90 -13.27 2.83
CA ASP A 187 16.80 -12.65 4.16
C ASP A 187 18.13 -12.76 4.93
N SER A 188 18.90 -13.83 4.69
CA SER A 188 20.22 -14.06 5.29
C SER A 188 21.36 -13.31 4.57
N ALA A 189 21.17 -12.90 3.32
CA ALA A 189 22.22 -12.27 2.51
C ALA A 189 22.18 -10.75 2.65
N ASP A 190 23.31 -10.16 3.05
CA ASP A 190 23.57 -8.72 3.06
C ASP A 190 23.61 -8.06 1.66
N SER A 191 23.24 -8.77 0.59
CA SER A 191 23.54 -8.40 -0.79
C SER A 191 22.36 -7.90 -1.63
N LEU A 192 21.13 -7.84 -1.10
CA LEU A 192 20.08 -7.05 -1.73
C LEU A 192 20.27 -5.56 -1.41
N PRO A 193 19.67 -4.62 -2.19
CA PRO A 193 19.54 -3.23 -1.78
C PRO A 193 18.76 -3.15 -0.45
N LYS A 194 19.47 -3.25 0.67
CA LYS A 194 18.99 -3.00 2.01
C LYS A 194 18.95 -1.49 2.23
N TYR A 195 17.87 -0.97 2.78
CA TYR A 195 17.81 0.40 3.30
C TYR A 195 17.39 0.30 4.76
N GLY A 196 18.39 0.26 5.63
CA GLY A 196 18.22 -0.06 7.06
C GLY A 196 17.93 -1.54 7.32
N ASP A 197 17.36 -1.82 8.49
CA ASP A 197 17.13 -3.17 9.01
C ASP A 197 15.81 -3.82 8.52
N LYS A 198 15.12 -3.22 7.55
CA LYS A 198 13.82 -3.70 7.05
C LYS A 198 13.71 -3.59 5.52
N VAL A 199 13.13 -4.61 4.90
CA VAL A 199 12.89 -4.75 3.46
C VAL A 199 12.10 -3.55 2.92
N LEU A 200 12.71 -2.74 2.03
CA LEU A 200 11.98 -1.68 1.35
C LEU A 200 11.10 -2.23 0.24
N SER A 201 9.83 -1.81 0.27
CA SER A 201 8.80 -2.13 -0.71
C SER A 201 8.76 -1.12 -1.88
N THR A 202 9.88 -0.89 -2.56
CA THR A 202 9.82 -0.11 -3.81
C THR A 202 9.36 -0.99 -4.97
N PRO A 203 8.51 -0.50 -5.88
CA PRO A 203 8.10 -1.24 -7.06
C PRO A 203 9.27 -1.62 -7.98
N PRO A 204 9.13 -2.67 -8.83
CA PRO A 204 10.23 -3.14 -9.65
C PRO A 204 10.70 -2.02 -10.57
N LYS A 205 12.02 -1.84 -10.71
CA LYS A 205 12.52 -0.93 -11.75
C LYS A 205 12.10 -1.48 -13.11
N VAL A 206 11.55 -0.63 -13.97
CA VAL A 206 11.13 -1.04 -15.33
C VAL A 206 12.30 -1.62 -16.11
N SER A 207 13.49 -1.04 -15.99
CA SER A 207 14.70 -1.53 -16.65
C SER A 207 15.09 -2.94 -16.23
N PHE A 208 14.83 -3.32 -14.98
CA PHE A 208 15.04 -4.69 -14.50
C PHE A 208 14.08 -5.67 -15.19
N VAL A 209 12.80 -5.32 -15.26
CA VAL A 209 11.79 -6.14 -15.95
C VAL A 209 12.08 -6.22 -17.44
N GLN A 210 12.33 -5.09 -18.11
CA GLN A 210 12.68 -5.04 -19.56
C GLN A 210 13.84 -5.95 -19.92
N LYS A 211 14.88 -5.97 -19.08
CA LYS A 211 16.05 -6.85 -19.28
C LYS A 211 15.66 -8.31 -19.18
N ALA A 212 14.82 -8.69 -18.22
CA ALA A 212 14.39 -10.07 -18.03
C ALA A 212 13.46 -10.57 -19.14
N ILE A 213 12.54 -9.71 -19.62
CA ILE A 213 11.60 -10.07 -20.69
C ILE A 213 12.16 -9.85 -22.11
N ASN A 214 13.36 -9.26 -22.21
CA ASN A 214 13.99 -8.86 -23.48
C ASN A 214 13.06 -8.03 -24.40
N LYS A 215 12.32 -7.10 -23.80
CA LYS A 215 11.32 -6.26 -24.49
C LYS A 215 11.28 -4.89 -23.84
N GLU A 216 11.15 -3.85 -24.66
CA GLU A 216 10.93 -2.50 -24.17
C GLU A 216 9.52 -2.35 -23.59
N ILE A 217 9.42 -1.69 -22.43
CA ILE A 217 8.15 -1.39 -21.77
C ILE A 217 7.88 0.10 -21.96
N ILE A 218 6.89 0.39 -22.81
CA ILE A 218 6.44 1.76 -23.04
C ILE A 218 5.31 2.06 -22.04
N PRO A 219 5.41 3.12 -21.22
CA PRO A 219 4.38 3.45 -20.24
C PRO A 219 3.08 3.87 -20.93
N TYR A 220 1.96 3.30 -20.49
CA TYR A 220 0.64 3.70 -20.94
C TYR A 220 0.24 5.08 -20.40
N GLN A 221 -0.36 5.90 -21.27
CA GLN A 221 -1.00 7.17 -20.91
C GLN A 221 -2.29 6.90 -20.15
N ILE A 222 -2.51 7.59 -19.03
CA ILE A 222 -3.74 7.41 -18.26
C ILE A 222 -4.84 8.32 -18.79
N LYS A 223 -5.96 7.71 -19.19
CA LYS A 223 -7.23 8.41 -19.37
C LYS A 223 -8.15 8.06 -18.21
N LYS A 224 -8.76 9.09 -17.64
CA LYS A 224 -9.69 8.96 -16.53
C LYS A 224 -11.10 8.83 -17.03
N GLU A 225 -11.83 7.90 -16.46
CA GLU A 225 -13.23 7.67 -16.77
C GLU A 225 -14.06 7.85 -15.48
N SER A 226 -15.19 8.54 -15.56
CA SER A 226 -16.05 8.79 -14.40
C SER A 226 -16.92 7.60 -14.01
N VAL A 227 -16.84 6.50 -14.77
CA VAL A 227 -17.57 5.25 -14.54
C VAL A 227 -16.58 4.08 -14.54
N PRO A 228 -16.85 2.99 -13.79
CA PRO A 228 -16.01 1.80 -13.81
C PRO A 228 -15.80 1.29 -15.24
N VAL A 229 -14.56 0.93 -15.57
CA VAL A 229 -14.18 0.48 -16.90
C VAL A 229 -14.07 -1.04 -16.89
N PRO A 230 -14.84 -1.76 -17.73
CA PRO A 230 -14.76 -3.21 -17.77
C PRO A 230 -13.37 -3.68 -18.23
N PRO A 231 -12.91 -4.87 -17.84
CA PRO A 231 -11.59 -5.39 -18.21
C PRO A 231 -11.33 -5.40 -19.73
N SER A 232 -12.36 -5.65 -20.54
CA SER A 232 -12.28 -5.67 -21.99
C SER A 232 -11.99 -4.30 -22.64
N LEU A 233 -12.25 -3.20 -21.93
CA LEU A 233 -12.04 -1.83 -22.41
C LEU A 233 -10.90 -1.12 -21.67
N LYS A 234 -10.12 -1.85 -20.87
CA LYS A 234 -9.06 -1.29 -20.04
C LYS A 234 -7.98 -0.56 -20.85
N ILE A 235 -7.66 -1.09 -22.04
CA ILE A 235 -6.59 -0.59 -22.89
C ILE A 235 -7.14 -0.29 -24.29
N THR A 236 -6.88 0.91 -24.79
CA THR A 236 -7.11 1.29 -26.19
C THR A 236 -5.85 1.89 -26.78
N GLY A 237 -5.18 1.17 -27.68
CA GLY A 237 -3.89 1.59 -28.24
C GLY A 237 -2.83 1.75 -27.15
N THR A 238 -2.35 2.97 -26.93
CA THR A 238 -1.37 3.32 -25.87
C THR A 238 -2.01 3.97 -24.64
N THR A 239 -3.34 3.92 -24.54
CA THR A 239 -4.10 4.52 -23.44
C THR A 239 -4.61 3.45 -22.48
N LEU A 240 -4.35 3.65 -21.18
CA LEU A 240 -4.94 2.92 -20.07
C LEU A 240 -6.11 3.74 -19.50
N HIS A 241 -7.31 3.17 -19.54
CA HIS A 241 -8.52 3.77 -19.01
C HIS A 241 -8.69 3.39 -17.54
N VAL A 242 -8.72 4.36 -16.63
CA VAL A 242 -8.84 4.12 -15.19
C VAL A 242 -10.09 4.77 -14.64
N PHE A 243 -10.78 4.04 -13.75
CA PHE A 243 -11.91 4.58 -13.04
C PHE A 243 -11.48 5.68 -12.06
N TYR A 244 -12.06 6.86 -12.25
CA TYR A 244 -11.74 8.07 -11.54
C TYR A 244 -12.99 8.97 -11.44
N PRO A 245 -13.86 8.76 -10.44
CA PRO A 245 -15.19 9.39 -10.34
C PRO A 245 -15.18 10.90 -10.06
N GLY A 246 -14.02 11.54 -10.01
CA GLY A 246 -13.88 12.96 -9.69
C GLY A 246 -13.32 13.24 -8.30
N LEU A 247 -12.93 12.19 -7.56
CA LEU A 247 -12.09 12.28 -6.37
C LEU A 247 -10.87 13.19 -6.61
N SER A 248 -10.35 13.87 -5.59
CA SER A 248 -9.19 14.75 -5.76
C SER A 248 -7.90 14.00 -6.10
N MET A 249 -7.29 14.32 -7.26
CA MET A 249 -6.00 13.73 -7.67
C MET A 249 -4.84 14.17 -6.80
N LYS A 250 -5.01 15.19 -5.95
CA LYS A 250 -3.98 15.55 -4.97
C LYS A 250 -3.70 14.43 -3.98
N ASN A 251 -4.66 13.52 -3.81
CA ASN A 251 -4.51 12.36 -2.96
C ASN A 251 -4.03 11.13 -3.74
N ALA A 252 -4.13 11.11 -5.08
CA ALA A 252 -3.69 9.97 -5.88
C ALA A 252 -2.20 9.72 -5.66
N VAL A 253 -1.87 8.54 -5.13
CA VAL A 253 -0.48 8.18 -4.82
C VAL A 253 0.05 7.35 -5.99
N PRO A 254 1.17 7.74 -6.64
CA PRO A 254 1.94 6.81 -7.48
C PRO A 254 2.24 5.54 -6.68
N THR A 255 2.52 4.40 -7.32
CA THR A 255 2.59 3.08 -6.65
C THR A 255 3.11 3.20 -5.20
N PRO A 256 2.22 3.00 -4.20
CA PRO A 256 2.52 3.27 -2.80
C PRO A 256 3.78 2.53 -2.40
N THR A 257 4.79 3.29 -1.96
CA THR A 257 6.02 2.72 -1.43
C THR A 257 5.90 2.77 0.09
N TYR A 258 5.84 1.60 0.72
CA TYR A 258 5.93 1.54 2.18
C TYR A 258 7.40 1.54 2.61
N ILE A 259 7.78 2.58 3.35
CA ILE A 259 9.06 2.69 4.04
C ILE A 259 8.78 2.34 5.50
N ALA A 260 9.32 1.22 5.98
CA ALA A 260 9.16 0.86 7.38
C ALA A 260 9.79 1.95 8.28
N PRO A 261 9.14 2.38 9.38
CA PRO A 261 9.76 3.26 10.36
C PRO A 261 11.05 2.61 10.88
N ILE A 262 12.14 3.38 10.88
CA ILE A 262 13.38 3.02 11.58
C ILE A 262 13.04 3.03 13.06
N THR A 263 12.73 1.87 13.62
CA THR A 263 12.74 1.70 15.06
C THR A 263 14.20 1.69 15.47
N SER A 264 14.71 2.82 15.97
CA SER A 264 16.02 2.91 16.61
C SER A 264 16.00 2.05 17.87
N SER A 265 16.23 0.75 17.71
CA SER A 265 16.59 -0.12 18.83
C SER A 265 18.07 0.10 19.11
N THR A 266 18.39 1.13 19.90
CA THR A 266 19.56 1.18 20.81
C THR A 266 19.67 2.57 21.45
N GLU A 267 19.13 2.71 22.67
CA GLU A 267 19.81 3.45 23.73
C GLU A 267 19.22 3.01 25.07
N ASN A 268 19.64 1.82 25.52
CA ASN A 268 19.62 1.45 26.92
C ASN A 268 20.61 0.29 27.12
N GLU A 269 21.90 0.60 27.01
CA GLU A 269 22.92 -0.20 27.66
C GLU A 269 23.95 0.72 28.37
N THR A 270 23.91 0.62 29.70
CA THR A 270 25.05 0.73 30.62
C THR A 270 25.70 2.11 30.88
N THR A 271 25.08 2.90 31.75
CA THR A 271 25.85 3.58 32.82
C THR A 271 26.14 2.60 33.96
N LYS A 272 27.22 1.84 33.85
CA LYS A 272 27.93 1.30 35.02
C LYS A 272 29.26 2.04 35.11
N LYS A 273 29.33 2.99 36.05
CA LYS A 273 30.52 3.79 36.36
C LYS A 273 31.72 2.86 36.63
N GLU A 274 32.75 2.94 35.80
CA GLU A 274 34.11 2.61 36.21
C GLU A 274 34.66 3.77 37.06
N GLU A 275 34.94 3.49 38.33
CA GLU A 275 35.81 4.33 39.16
C GLU A 275 37.25 4.20 38.66
N LYS A 276 37.83 5.33 38.22
CA LYS A 276 39.28 5.44 37.97
C LYS A 276 40.07 5.29 39.29
N PRO A 277 41.19 4.56 39.30
CA PRO A 277 42.08 4.53 40.45
C PRO A 277 42.93 5.82 40.50
N LYS A 278 43.01 6.42 41.69
CA LYS A 278 43.93 7.51 42.00
C LYS A 278 45.35 6.95 42.20
N SER A 279 46.30 7.44 41.43
CA SER A 279 47.73 7.28 41.67
C SER A 279 48.14 8.02 42.95
N GLY A 280 48.81 7.32 43.87
CA GLY A 280 49.43 7.89 45.06
C GLY A 280 50.69 7.12 45.44
N ILE A 281 51.84 7.73 45.16
CA ILE A 281 53.19 7.26 45.49
C ILE A 281 53.40 7.29 47.02
N LYS A 282 54.00 6.22 47.61
CA LYS A 282 55.17 6.29 48.54
C LYS A 282 55.59 4.91 49.09
N SER A 283 56.83 4.52 48.72
CA SER A 283 57.92 3.93 49.53
C SER A 283 57.61 3.17 50.84
N LYS A 284 58.10 1.93 50.98
CA LYS A 284 59.32 1.56 51.76
C LYS A 284 59.45 0.04 51.98
N GLN A 285 60.68 -0.43 51.78
CA GLN A 285 61.39 -1.59 52.35
C GLN A 285 60.79 -2.22 53.62
N LYS A 286 60.84 -3.55 53.79
CA LYS A 286 61.94 -4.33 54.42
C LYS A 286 61.52 -5.79 54.67
N LYS A 287 62.48 -6.69 54.40
CA LYS A 287 62.70 -8.05 54.91
C LYS A 287 61.66 -9.13 54.61
#